data_AF-A0A8K0K787-F1
#
_entry.id   AF-A0A8K0K787-F1
#
_cell.length_a   1.000
_cell.length_b   1.000
_cell.length_c   1.000
_cell.angle_alpha   90.00
_cell.angle_beta   90.00
_cell.angle_gamma   90.00
#
_symmetry.space_group_name_H-M   'P 1'
#
loop_
_entity.id
_entity.type
_entity.pdbx_description
1 polymer ?
#
loop_
_entity_poly.entity_id
_entity_poly.type
_entity_poly.pdbx_seq_one_letter_code
_entity_poly.pdbx_strand_id
1 'polypeptide(L)'
;MKCLAALLLLVPLVLSEVCEPGSKWKEDCNTCFCTENGLAACTLRACHTTRIGLPRRNECVPNTVWKEECNTCFCTLKGWAACTRMACPKTKRALPRRDCVPGTTWKAECNNCVCTETGRAVCTLRACQPALFEPLVRGWK
;
A
#
# COMPACT_ATOMS: atom_id res chain seq x y z
N MET A 1 -15.04 -50.46 12.92
CA MET A 1 -13.98 -50.42 13.95
C MET A 1 -12.64 -50.73 13.27
N LYS A 2 -11.67 -49.83 13.47
CA LYS A 2 -10.22 -49.99 13.32
C LYS A 2 -9.67 -50.23 11.91
N CYS A 3 -9.11 -49.18 11.31
CA CYS A 3 -7.91 -49.30 10.48
C CYS A 3 -6.75 -48.60 11.21
N LEU A 4 -5.71 -49.37 11.47
CA LEU A 4 -4.38 -48.98 11.95
C LEU A 4 -3.44 -48.79 10.75
N ALA A 5 -2.30 -48.14 11.01
CA ALA A 5 -1.11 -47.91 10.16
C ALA A 5 -1.15 -46.59 9.35
N ALA A 6 -0.09 -45.79 9.25
CA ALA A 6 1.31 -45.93 9.65
C ALA A 6 1.93 -44.55 9.92
N LEU A 7 3.03 -44.56 10.68
CA LEU A 7 3.87 -43.45 11.10
C LEU A 7 4.88 -43.05 9.98
N LEU A 8 5.30 -41.77 9.98
CA LEU A 8 6.39 -41.10 9.21
C LEU A 8 6.08 -40.84 7.72
N LEU A 9 6.16 -39.60 7.20
CA LEU A 9 7.33 -38.71 7.20
C LEU A 9 6.93 -37.22 7.25
N LEU A 10 7.74 -36.43 7.95
CA LEU A 10 7.75 -34.97 7.96
C LEU A 10 8.16 -34.43 6.58
N VAL A 11 7.21 -33.89 5.83
CA VAL A 11 7.48 -32.85 4.84
C VAL A 11 6.39 -31.80 5.04
N PRO A 12 6.69 -30.52 5.32
CA PRO A 12 5.70 -29.47 5.18
C PRO A 12 5.54 -29.25 3.67
N LEU A 13 4.89 -30.19 2.99
CA LEU A 13 4.43 -29.97 1.63
C LEU A 13 3.33 -28.93 1.77
N VAL A 14 3.64 -27.74 1.27
CA VAL A 14 2.72 -26.62 1.03
C VAL A 14 1.32 -27.18 0.82
N LEU A 15 0.39 -26.81 1.69
CA LEU A 15 -1.03 -27.15 1.56
C LEU A 15 -1.52 -26.43 0.29
N SER A 16 -1.24 -26.99 -0.89
CA SER A 16 -1.99 -26.65 -2.09
C SER A 16 -3.41 -27.04 -1.76
N GLU A 17 -4.31 -26.07 -1.67
CA GLU A 17 -5.73 -26.35 -1.46
C GLU A 17 -6.16 -27.36 -2.53
N VAL A 18 -6.43 -28.59 -2.10
CA VAL A 18 -6.84 -29.68 -2.98
C VAL A 18 -8.28 -29.38 -3.40
N CYS A 19 -8.50 -29.19 -4.69
CA CYS A 19 -9.83 -28.93 -5.25
C CYS A 19 -10.46 -30.24 -5.77
N GLU A 20 -11.77 -30.23 -5.99
CA GLU A 20 -12.48 -31.38 -6.58
C GLU A 20 -12.22 -31.47 -8.09
N PRO A 21 -11.66 -32.57 -8.64
CA PRO A 21 -11.38 -32.72 -10.06
C PRO A 21 -12.55 -32.35 -10.97
N GLY A 22 -12.29 -31.53 -11.99
CA GLY A 22 -13.30 -31.07 -12.94
C GLY A 22 -14.17 -29.90 -12.45
N SER A 23 -14.07 -29.51 -11.18
CA SER A 23 -14.73 -28.31 -10.67
C SER A 23 -14.20 -27.04 -11.34
N LYS A 24 -15.06 -26.01 -11.44
CA LYS A 24 -14.73 -24.70 -12.01
C LYS A 24 -15.25 -23.61 -11.09
N TRP A 25 -14.43 -22.60 -10.84
CA TRP A 25 -14.79 -21.47 -10.00
C TRP A 25 -14.13 -20.19 -10.52
N LYS A 26 -14.42 -19.07 -9.85
CA LYS A 26 -13.75 -17.81 -10.09
C LYS A 26 -13.04 -17.35 -8.83
N GLU A 27 -11.81 -16.89 -8.99
CA GLU A 27 -11.04 -16.21 -7.96
C GLU A 27 -10.75 -14.79 -8.45
N ASP A 28 -11.39 -13.81 -7.80
CA ASP A 28 -11.48 -12.42 -8.30
C ASP A 28 -12.00 -12.39 -9.76
N CYS A 29 -11.22 -11.86 -10.70
CA CYS A 29 -11.56 -11.80 -12.11
C CYS A 29 -11.01 -12.98 -12.93
N ASN A 30 -10.29 -13.90 -12.27
CA ASN A 30 -9.69 -15.07 -12.89
C ASN A 30 -10.63 -16.26 -12.86
N THR A 31 -10.62 -17.03 -13.94
CA THR A 31 -11.37 -18.28 -14.04
C THR A 31 -10.42 -19.42 -13.71
N CYS A 32 -10.86 -20.30 -12.82
CA CYS A 32 -10.10 -21.43 -12.32
C CYS A 32 -10.80 -22.74 -12.64
N PHE A 33 -10.02 -23.81 -12.78
CA PHE A 33 -10.52 -25.18 -12.85
C PHE A 33 -9.60 -26.12 -12.08
N CYS A 34 -10.18 -27.22 -11.59
CA CYS A 34 -9.41 -28.25 -10.94
C CYS A 34 -8.97 -29.32 -11.94
N THR A 35 -7.68 -29.62 -11.94
CA THR A 35 -7.10 -30.72 -12.71
C THR A 35 -7.48 -32.08 -12.10
N GLU A 36 -7.31 -33.16 -12.86
CA GLU A 36 -7.53 -34.53 -12.37
C GLU A 36 -6.65 -34.90 -11.18
N ASN A 37 -5.48 -34.24 -11.06
CA ASN A 37 -4.55 -34.43 -9.95
C ASN A 37 -4.88 -33.57 -8.71
N GLY A 38 -6.05 -32.91 -8.68
CA GLY A 38 -6.50 -32.11 -7.53
C GLY A 38 -5.83 -30.75 -7.39
N LEU A 39 -5.15 -30.27 -8.44
CA LEU A 39 -4.49 -28.96 -8.45
C LEU A 39 -5.31 -27.92 -9.18
N ALA A 40 -5.42 -26.73 -8.60
CA ALA A 40 -6.06 -25.58 -9.20
C ALA A 40 -5.22 -24.95 -10.30
N ALA A 41 -5.84 -24.68 -11.45
CA ALA A 41 -5.25 -23.92 -12.55
C ALA A 41 -6.15 -22.72 -12.87
N CYS A 42 -5.60 -21.52 -12.80
CA CYS A 42 -6.32 -20.27 -12.99
C CYS A 42 -5.74 -19.43 -14.14
N THR A 43 -6.57 -18.61 -14.76
CA THR A 43 -6.06 -17.52 -15.62
C THR A 43 -5.24 -16.53 -14.78
N LEU A 44 -4.31 -15.80 -15.40
CA LEU A 44 -3.48 -14.78 -14.74
C LEU A 44 -3.78 -13.37 -15.24
N ARG A 45 -5.05 -12.98 -15.19
CA ARG A 45 -5.48 -11.62 -15.48
C ARG A 45 -5.06 -10.74 -14.32
N ALA A 46 -4.50 -9.57 -14.64
CA ALA A 46 -4.33 -8.49 -13.69
C ALA A 46 -5.71 -7.95 -13.33
N CYS A 47 -6.28 -8.51 -12.26
CA CYS A 47 -7.57 -8.06 -11.77
C CYS A 47 -7.40 -6.67 -11.18
N HIS A 48 -8.35 -5.78 -11.48
CA HIS A 48 -8.43 -4.52 -10.78
C HIS A 48 -8.57 -4.84 -9.30
N THR A 49 -7.53 -4.55 -8.52
CA THR A 49 -7.57 -4.71 -7.08
C THR A 49 -8.60 -3.75 -6.51
N THR A 50 -9.84 -4.22 -6.44
CA THR A 50 -10.61 -3.99 -5.23
C THR A 50 -9.84 -4.73 -4.15
N ARG A 51 -8.90 -4.04 -3.49
CA ARG A 51 -8.18 -4.64 -2.37
C ARG A 51 -9.23 -5.16 -1.40
N ILE A 52 -9.35 -6.48 -1.29
CA ILE A 52 -10.24 -7.13 -0.34
C ILE A 52 -9.82 -6.62 1.04
N GLY A 53 -10.64 -5.77 1.66
CA GLY A 53 -10.37 -5.13 2.95
C GLY A 53 -10.12 -3.62 2.95
N LEU A 54 -10.02 -2.96 1.79
CA LEU A 54 -10.13 -1.49 1.71
C LEU A 54 -11.30 -1.16 0.79
N PRO A 55 -12.29 -0.34 1.23
CA PRO A 55 -13.41 0.05 0.39
C PRO A 55 -12.86 0.57 -0.93
N ARG A 56 -13.55 0.28 -2.04
CA ARG A 56 -13.30 0.95 -3.32
C ARG A 56 -13.09 2.42 -3.00
N ARG A 57 -12.08 3.08 -3.57
CA ARG A 57 -11.81 4.52 -3.29
C ARG A 57 -13.05 5.42 -3.45
N ASN A 58 -14.08 4.91 -4.14
CA ASN A 58 -15.33 5.59 -4.41
C ASN A 58 -16.53 5.02 -3.64
N GLU A 59 -16.37 3.98 -2.80
CA GLU A 59 -17.45 3.39 -2.01
C GLU A 59 -17.50 4.00 -0.60
N CYS A 60 -18.66 4.53 -0.24
CA CYS A 60 -18.88 5.34 0.96
C CYS A 60 -20.28 5.08 1.54
N VAL A 61 -20.51 5.50 2.79
CA VAL A 61 -21.83 5.38 3.43
C VAL A 61 -22.77 6.45 2.84
N PRO A 62 -23.93 6.09 2.28
CA PRO A 62 -24.87 7.06 1.71
C PRO A 62 -25.16 8.25 2.63
N ASN A 63 -25.26 9.45 2.04
CA ASN A 63 -25.52 10.72 2.74
C ASN A 63 -24.43 11.16 3.73
N THR A 64 -23.25 10.54 3.73
CA THR A 64 -22.10 11.04 4.50
C THR A 64 -21.34 12.13 3.77
N VAL A 65 -20.70 13.01 4.53
CA VAL A 65 -19.84 14.10 4.03
C VAL A 65 -18.50 14.03 4.76
N TRP A 66 -17.40 14.14 4.03
CA TRP A 66 -16.05 14.13 4.58
C TRP A 66 -15.12 15.08 3.82
N LYS A 67 -13.89 15.24 4.32
CA LYS A 67 -12.83 15.99 3.64
C LYS A 67 -11.68 15.08 3.26
N GLU A 68 -11.24 15.19 2.01
CA GLU A 68 -9.99 14.62 1.51
C GLU A 68 -9.05 15.77 1.16
N GLU A 69 -7.97 15.91 1.94
CA GLU A 69 -7.11 17.08 1.90
C GLU A 69 -7.93 18.38 2.09
N CYS A 70 -7.99 19.24 1.08
CA CYS A 70 -8.81 20.45 1.06
C CYS A 70 -10.17 20.25 0.37
N ASN A 71 -10.38 19.11 -0.30
CA ASN A 71 -11.59 18.84 -1.05
C ASN A 71 -12.69 18.32 -0.14
N THR A 72 -13.91 18.80 -0.38
CA THR A 72 -15.12 18.31 0.29
C THR A 72 -15.76 17.23 -0.57
N CYS A 73 -16.04 16.09 0.05
CA CYS A 73 -16.65 14.93 -0.57
C CYS A 73 -18.01 14.62 0.05
N PHE A 74 -18.93 14.10 -0.75
CA PHE A 74 -20.19 13.55 -0.28
C PHE A 74 -20.46 12.19 -0.92
N CYS A 75 -21.20 11.36 -0.20
CA CYS A 75 -21.61 10.06 -0.69
C CYS A 75 -23.01 10.11 -1.30
N THR A 76 -23.11 9.71 -2.56
CA THR A 76 -24.40 9.51 -3.22
C THR A 76 -25.15 8.33 -2.62
N LEU A 77 -26.46 8.26 -2.86
CA LEU A 77 -27.30 7.12 -2.45
C LEU A 77 -26.85 5.79 -3.06
N LYS A 78 -26.15 5.82 -4.20
CA LYS A 78 -25.58 4.63 -4.86
C LYS A 78 -24.26 4.18 -4.26
N GLY A 79 -23.82 4.82 -3.17
CA GLY A 79 -22.54 4.54 -2.54
C GLY A 79 -21.35 5.05 -3.34
N TRP A 80 -21.51 6.07 -4.18
CA TRP A 80 -20.40 6.68 -4.92
C TRP A 80 -19.97 7.99 -4.31
N ALA A 81 -18.67 8.14 -4.08
CA ALA A 81 -18.04 9.37 -3.63
C ALA A 81 -17.98 10.41 -4.76
N ALA A 82 -18.47 11.61 -4.47
CA ALA A 82 -18.33 12.79 -5.31
C ALA A 82 -17.60 13.88 -4.53
N CYS A 83 -16.45 14.31 -5.03
CA CYS A 83 -15.59 15.29 -4.37
C CYS A 83 -15.41 16.54 -5.22
N THR A 84 -15.21 17.68 -4.57
CA THR A 84 -14.65 18.86 -5.24
C THR A 84 -13.26 18.54 -5.80
N ARG A 85 -12.82 19.29 -6.82
CA ARG A 85 -11.51 19.12 -7.47
C ARG A 85 -10.64 20.36 -7.37
N MET A 86 -10.56 20.90 -6.16
CA MET A 86 -9.67 22.02 -5.84
C MET A 86 -8.22 21.55 -5.91
N ALA A 87 -7.35 22.38 -6.48
CA ALA A 87 -5.91 22.21 -6.37
C ALA A 87 -5.51 22.51 -4.93
N CYS A 88 -5.36 21.47 -4.13
CA CYS A 88 -5.04 21.65 -2.73
C CYS A 88 -3.63 22.21 -2.58
N PRO A 89 -3.44 23.23 -1.71
CA PRO A 89 -2.11 23.72 -1.39
C PRO A 89 -1.28 22.55 -0.87
N LYS A 90 -0.25 22.17 -1.63
CA LYS A 90 0.83 21.37 -1.07
C LYS A 90 1.54 22.28 -0.08
N THR A 91 1.12 22.27 1.19
CA THR A 91 1.93 22.87 2.25
C THR A 91 3.33 22.32 2.04
N LYS A 92 4.29 23.21 1.79
CA LYS A 92 5.65 22.86 1.37
C LYS A 92 6.15 21.75 2.27
N ARG A 93 6.20 20.53 1.72
CA ARG A 93 6.63 19.30 2.35
C ARG A 93 6.27 19.27 3.85
N ALA A 94 5.07 18.79 4.16
CA ALA A 94 5.05 17.82 5.24
C ALA A 94 6.10 16.78 4.83
N LEU A 95 7.32 16.89 5.39
CA LEU A 95 8.30 15.82 5.34
C LEU A 95 7.50 14.54 5.61
N PRO A 96 7.76 13.44 4.88
CA PRO A 96 7.10 12.17 5.17
C PRO A 96 7.08 12.05 6.69
N ARG A 97 5.95 11.68 7.30
CA ARG A 97 5.92 11.29 8.71
C ARG A 97 6.98 10.19 8.84
N ARG A 98 8.22 10.60 9.09
CA ARG A 98 9.34 9.73 9.33
C ARG A 98 9.17 9.51 10.80
N ASP A 99 8.55 8.40 11.11
CA ASP A 99 8.67 7.81 12.43
C ASP A 99 10.18 7.81 12.72
N CYS A 100 10.57 8.63 13.69
CA CYS A 100 11.94 8.79 14.14
C CYS A 100 12.01 8.29 15.58
N VAL A 101 13.21 7.96 16.05
CA VAL A 101 13.40 7.54 17.44
C VAL A 101 13.34 8.79 18.33
N PRO A 102 12.44 8.86 19.33
CA PRO A 102 12.34 9.97 20.28
C PRO A 102 13.71 10.42 20.82
N GLY A 103 13.91 11.74 20.93
CA GLY A 103 15.15 12.32 21.43
C GLY A 103 16.31 12.33 20.44
N THR A 104 16.19 11.70 19.26
CA THR A 104 17.25 11.77 18.24
C THR A 104 17.31 13.11 17.54
N THR A 105 18.51 13.52 17.15
CA THR A 105 18.77 14.73 16.35
C THR A 105 19.57 14.40 15.11
N TRP A 106 19.23 14.99 13.98
CA TRP A 106 19.95 14.80 12.72
C TRP A 106 19.90 16.04 11.83
N LYS A 107 20.69 16.04 10.76
CA LYS A 107 20.69 17.10 9.75
C LYS A 107 20.02 16.59 8.47
N ALA A 108 18.98 17.27 8.02
CA ALA A 108 18.31 17.02 6.75
C ALA A 108 18.64 18.17 5.78
N GLU A 109 19.47 17.88 4.77
CA GLU A 109 20.07 18.90 3.92
C GLU A 109 20.85 19.95 4.76
N CYS A 110 20.37 21.18 4.83
CA CYS A 110 20.93 22.25 5.66
C CYS A 110 20.18 22.48 6.98
N ASN A 111 19.08 21.76 7.21
CA ASN A 111 18.21 21.94 8.37
C ASN A 111 18.54 21.00 9.51
N ASN A 112 18.46 21.50 10.73
CA ASN A 112 18.60 20.69 11.93
C ASN A 112 17.22 20.18 12.35
N CYS A 113 17.14 18.89 12.66
CA CYS A 113 15.93 18.20 13.03
C CYS A 113 16.06 17.52 14.39
N VAL A 114 14.95 17.47 15.12
CA VAL A 114 14.79 16.71 16.36
C VAL A 114 13.54 15.83 16.26
N CYS A 115 13.61 14.63 16.84
CA CYS A 115 12.46 13.78 17.01
C CYS A 115 11.76 14.08 18.33
N THR A 116 10.47 14.41 18.28
CA THR A 116 9.64 14.56 19.47
C THR A 116 9.36 13.21 20.12
N GLU A 117 8.94 13.23 21.38
CA GLU A 117 8.45 12.04 22.11
C GLU A 117 7.30 11.30 21.41
N THR A 118 6.56 12.01 20.56
CA THR A 118 5.46 11.44 19.75
C THR A 118 5.92 10.83 18.41
N GLY A 119 7.23 10.66 18.21
CA GLY A 119 7.81 10.07 17.01
C GLY A 119 7.74 10.98 15.77
N ARG A 120 7.57 12.30 15.95
CA ARG A 120 7.47 13.26 14.85
C ARG A 120 8.75 14.07 14.70
N ALA A 121 9.24 14.16 13.47
CA ALA A 121 10.34 15.04 13.12
C ALA A 121 9.90 16.51 13.09
N VAL A 122 10.61 17.36 13.83
CA VAL A 122 10.51 18.81 13.77
C VAL A 122 11.86 19.36 13.32
N CYS A 123 11.87 20.14 12.23
CA CYS A 123 13.09 20.67 11.63
C CYS A 123 13.05 22.19 11.53
N THR A 124 14.23 22.82 11.51
CA THR A 124 14.36 24.22 11.08
C THR A 124 13.89 24.38 9.63
N LEU A 125 13.49 25.59 9.22
CA LEU A 125 12.97 25.90 7.89
C LEU A 125 13.88 26.85 7.11
N ARG A 126 15.17 26.50 7.01
CA ARG A 126 16.13 27.21 6.16
C ARG A 126 15.92 26.79 4.70
N ALA A 127 15.91 27.78 3.81
CA ALA A 127 16.01 27.53 2.37
C ALA A 127 17.41 27.01 2.07
N CYS A 128 17.52 25.71 1.80
CA CYS A 128 18.80 25.11 1.46
C CYS A 128 19.12 25.41 0.00
N GLN A 129 20.33 25.92 -0.25
CA GLN A 129 20.82 25.98 -1.62
C GLN A 129 20.94 24.55 -2.15
N PRO A 130 20.56 24.29 -3.42
CA PRO A 130 20.92 23.03 -4.06
C PRO A 130 22.43 22.88 -3.92
N ALA A 131 22.90 21.74 -3.44
CA ALA A 131 24.33 21.46 -3.44
C ALA A 131 24.80 21.72 -4.87
N LEU A 132 25.57 22.78 -5.07
CA LEU A 132 26.26 23.01 -6.31
C LEU A 132 27.06 21.74 -6.52
N PHE A 133 26.62 20.92 -7.48
CA PHE A 133 27.53 20.03 -8.16
C PHE A 133 28.72 20.93 -8.51
N GLU A 134 29.88 20.70 -7.91
CA GLU A 134 31.13 21.11 -8.50
C GLU A 134 31.39 20.10 -9.62
N PRO A 135 31.08 20.39 -10.90
CA PRO A 135 31.87 19.77 -11.94
C PRO A 135 33.25 20.39 -11.81
N LEU A 136 34.22 19.56 -11.45
CA LEU A 136 35.63 19.75 -11.70
C LEU A 136 35.83 20.49 -13.03
N VAL A 137 36.08 21.80 -12.99
CA VAL A 137 36.58 22.53 -14.16
C VAL A 137 38.05 22.13 -14.30
N ARG A 138 38.28 20.94 -14.86
CA ARG A 138 39.59 20.58 -15.39
C ARG A 138 39.87 21.54 -16.54
N GLY A 139 41.07 22.11 -16.46
CA GLY A 139 41.54 23.17 -17.33
C GLY A 139 41.39 22.88 -18.81
N TRP A 140 41.14 23.97 -19.53
CA TRP A 140 41.57 24.09 -20.91
C TRP A 140 42.69 25.13 -20.92
N LYS A 141 43.77 24.74 -21.58
CA LYS A 141 44.94 25.57 -21.90
C LYS A 141 44.53 26.82 -22.69
#